data_AF-A0A269TJZ7-F1
#
_entry.id   AF-A0A269TJZ7-F1
#
_cell.length_a   1.000
_cell.length_b   1.000
_cell.length_c   1.000
_cell.angle_alpha   90.00
_cell.angle_beta   90.00
_cell.angle_gamma   90.00
#
_symmetry.space_group_name_H-M   'P 1'
#
loop_
_entity.id
_entity.type
_entity.pdbx_description
1 polymer ?
#
loop_
_entity_poly.entity_id
_entity_poly.type
_entity_poly.pdbx_seq_one_letter_code
_entity_poly.pdbx_strand_id
1 'polypeptide(L)' 'MICFRNDIDDSNFNFPEPIPLEKDMSWVFDGASVNKKIGFTLRVGGKSSEITDRRNWDGYIVDGKERRIRPK' A
#
# COMPACT_ATOMS: atom_id res chain seq x y z
N MET A 1 11.93 -2.07 17.41
CA MET A 1 13.28 -2.67 17.32
C MET A 1 13.13 -3.95 16.52
N ILE A 2 13.83 -4.08 15.40
CA ILE A 2 13.91 -5.34 14.66
C ILE A 2 15.11 -6.07 15.25
N CYS A 3 14.88 -7.22 15.90
CA CYS A 3 15.93 -8.01 16.53
C CYS A 3 16.22 -9.21 15.64
N PHE A 4 17.35 -9.18 14.92
CA PHE A 4 17.86 -10.35 14.22
C PHE A 4 18.48 -11.30 15.23
N ARG A 5 18.23 -12.60 15.07
CA ARG A 5 18.92 -13.60 15.89
C ARG A 5 20.31 -13.85 15.30
N ASN A 6 21.33 -13.83 16.15
CA ASN A 6 22.72 -14.01 15.73
C ASN A 6 23.05 -15.44 15.29
N ASP A 7 22.15 -16.40 15.50
CA ASP A 7 22.32 -17.80 15.10
C ASP A 7 21.69 -18.14 13.74
N ILE A 8 21.09 -17.15 13.06
CA ILE A 8 20.56 -17.33 11.70
C ILE A 8 21.66 -17.07 10.68
N ASP A 9 21.97 -18.07 9.87
CA ASP A 9 22.80 -17.93 8.67
C ASP A 9 21.91 -17.60 7.47
N ASP A 10 22.02 -16.37 6.97
CA ASP A 10 21.30 -15.86 5.80
C ASP A 10 22.20 -15.74 4.56
N SER A 11 23.41 -16.31 4.57
CA SER A 11 24.35 -16.24 3.44
C SER A 11 23.81 -16.84 2.13
N ASN A 12 22.85 -17.76 2.23
CA ASN A 12 22.17 -18.38 1.08
C ASN A 12 20.89 -17.65 0.65
N PHE A 13 20.47 -16.60 1.37
CA PHE A 13 19.28 -15.84 1.01
C PHE A 13 19.59 -14.90 -0.15
N ASN A 14 18.80 -15.01 -1.22
CA ASN A 14 18.79 -14.05 -2.31
C ASN A 14 17.41 -13.41 -2.38
N PHE A 15 17.39 -12.08 -2.50
CA PHE A 15 16.13 -11.38 -2.76
C PHE A 15 15.56 -11.83 -4.11
N PRO A 16 14.23 -11.98 -4.22
CA PRO A 16 13.62 -12.25 -5.51
C PRO A 16 13.81 -11.07 -6.46
N GLU A 17 13.82 -11.36 -7.76
CA GLU A 17 13.81 -10.32 -8.79
C GLU A 17 12.57 -9.42 -8.64
N PRO A 18 12.71 -8.09 -8.80
CA PRO A 18 11.60 -7.17 -8.66
C PRO A 18 10.57 -7.41 -9.78
N ILE A 19 9.31 -7.54 -9.38
CA ILE A 19 8.20 -7.71 -10.32
C ILE A 19 7.66 -6.32 -10.70
N PRO A 20 7.45 -6.02 -12.00
CA PRO A 20 6.85 -4.75 -12.41
C PRO A 20 5.42 -4.60 -11.89
N LEU A 21 5.00 -3.35 -11.70
CA LEU A 21 3.63 -3.03 -11.26
C LEU A 21 2.64 -3.30 -12.41
N GLU A 22 1.82 -4.34 -12.27
CA GLU A 22 0.79 -4.69 -13.27
C GLU A 22 -0.50 -3.90 -13.14
N LYS A 23 -0.88 -3.55 -11.90
CA LYS A 23 -2.16 -2.91 -11.57
C LYS A 23 -1.90 -1.68 -10.71
N ASP A 24 -2.49 -0.56 -11.10
CA ASP A 24 -2.42 0.69 -10.35
C ASP A 24 -3.76 0.99 -9.66
N MET A 25 -3.82 2.11 -8.94
CA MET A 25 -5.05 2.53 -8.27
C MET A 25 -6.17 2.93 -9.24
N SER A 26 -5.84 3.37 -10.46
CA SER A 26 -6.86 3.62 -11.48
C SER A 26 -7.54 2.31 -11.88
N TRP A 27 -6.80 1.21 -12.02
CA TRP A 27 -7.39 -0.12 -12.22
C TRP A 27 -8.29 -0.54 -11.06
N VAL A 28 -7.90 -0.26 -9.81
CA VAL A 28 -8.70 -0.57 -8.60
C VAL A 28 -10.01 0.23 -8.57
N PHE A 29 -9.99 1.48 -9.02
CA PHE A 29 -11.14 2.38 -9.04
C PHE A 29 -11.82 2.46 -10.42
N ASP A 30 -11.85 1.36 -11.16
CA ASP A 30 -12.59 1.20 -12.43
C ASP A 30 -12.26 2.29 -13.48
N GLY A 31 -10.98 2.71 -13.56
CA GLY A 31 -10.46 3.69 -14.51
C GLY A 31 -10.45 5.15 -14.04
N ALA A 32 -10.86 5.43 -12.80
CA ALA A 32 -10.92 6.79 -12.27
C ALA A 32 -9.54 7.44 -12.09
N SER A 33 -9.52 8.78 -12.06
CA SER A 33 -8.30 9.53 -11.77
C SER A 33 -8.03 9.54 -10.28
N VAL A 34 -6.87 9.01 -9.87
CA VAL A 34 -6.49 8.85 -8.47
C VAL A 34 -5.23 9.64 -8.16
N ASN A 35 -5.20 10.31 -7.01
CA ASN A 35 -4.03 11.09 -6.57
C ASN A 35 -2.76 10.25 -6.32
N LYS A 36 -2.87 8.92 -6.25
CA LYS A 36 -1.77 7.99 -6.01
C LYS A 36 -1.82 6.88 -7.06
N LYS A 37 -0.67 6.56 -7.63
CA LYS A 37 -0.52 5.44 -8.58
C LYS A 37 -0.50 4.08 -7.87
N ILE A 38 0.18 3.98 -6.74
CA ILE A 38 0.36 2.74 -5.98
C ILE A 38 -0.48 2.80 -4.70
N GLY A 39 -1.23 1.72 -4.44
CA GLY A 39 -1.94 1.52 -3.19
C GLY A 39 -1.04 0.93 -2.12
N PHE A 40 -1.31 1.23 -0.86
CA PHE A 40 -0.51 0.72 0.23
C PHE A 40 -1.06 -0.61 0.77
N THR A 41 -0.20 -1.60 1.01
CA THR A 41 -0.58 -2.99 1.35
C THR A 41 -0.58 -3.33 2.85
N LEU A 42 0.16 -2.59 3.68
CA LEU A 42 0.34 -2.87 5.12
C LEU A 42 -0.34 -1.82 6.01
N ARG A 43 -1.56 -2.07 6.46
CA ARG A 43 -2.23 -1.12 7.36
C ARG A 43 -1.49 -0.99 8.70
N VAL A 44 -0.87 0.17 8.93
CA VAL A 44 -0.16 0.52 10.19
C VAL A 44 -0.90 1.59 11.03
N GLY A 45 -2.20 1.75 10.81
CA GLY A 45 -3.04 2.78 11.43
C GLY A 45 -4.45 2.33 11.80
N GLY A 46 -5.13 3.16 12.59
CA GLY A 46 -6.54 2.99 12.97
C GLY A 46 -7.48 3.01 11.77
N LYS A 47 -8.71 2.49 11.93
CA LYS A 47 -9.70 2.53 10.85
C LYS A 47 -10.09 3.99 10.68
N SER A 48 -10.25 4.44 9.44
CA SER A 48 -10.77 5.78 9.16
C SER A 48 -9.89 6.97 9.51
N SER A 49 -8.56 6.83 9.52
CA SER A 49 -7.66 7.99 9.58
C SER A 49 -8.04 9.05 8.54
N GLU A 50 -7.83 10.31 8.88
CA GLU A 50 -8.06 11.44 7.98
C GLU A 50 -7.23 11.28 6.69
N ILE A 51 -7.75 11.73 5.54
CA ILE A 51 -7.05 11.57 4.24
C ILE A 51 -5.65 12.21 4.23
N THR A 52 -5.47 13.24 5.07
CA THR A 52 -4.23 13.99 5.27
C THR A 52 -3.27 13.34 6.27
N ASP A 53 -3.73 12.36 7.05
CA ASP A 53 -2.87 11.62 7.97
C ASP A 53 -1.90 10.74 7.17
N ARG A 54 -0.60 10.81 7.51
CA ARG A 54 0.42 9.90 6.96
C ARG A 54 0.12 8.41 7.23
N ARG A 55 -0.78 8.12 8.17
CA ARG A 55 -1.26 6.79 8.54
C ARG A 55 -2.56 6.39 7.82
N ASN A 56 -3.10 7.22 6.91
CA ASN A 56 -4.19 6.82 6.03
C ASN A 56 -3.67 5.93 4.89
N TRP A 57 -4.23 4.72 4.80
CA TRP A 57 -3.81 3.68 3.84
C TRP A 57 -5.00 3.21 2.99
N ASP A 58 -6.24 3.40 3.45
CA ASP A 58 -7.47 2.98 2.79
C ASP A 58 -8.20 4.10 2.04
N GLY A 59 -7.90 5.38 2.33
CA GLY A 59 -8.48 6.55 1.66
C GLY A 59 -7.63 7.09 0.51
N TYR A 60 -8.29 7.47 -0.58
CA TYR A 60 -7.71 8.05 -1.78
C TYR A 60 -8.58 9.22 -2.28
N ILE A 61 -7.99 10.17 -3.01
CA ILE A 61 -8.75 11.16 -3.76
C ILE A 61 -8.98 10.59 -5.15
N VAL A 62 -10.24 10.31 -5.46
CA VAL A 62 -10.70 9.69 -6.71
C VAL A 62 -11.68 10.67 -7.36
N ASP A 63 -11.33 11.15 -8.55
CA ASP A 63 -12.09 12.20 -9.27
C ASP A 63 -12.37 13.43 -8.39
N GLY A 64 -11.37 13.85 -7.62
CA GLY A 64 -11.46 15.02 -6.72
C GLY A 64 -12.27 14.81 -5.45
N LYS A 65 -12.77 13.59 -5.18
CA LYS A 65 -13.52 13.25 -3.95
C LYS A 65 -12.80 12.21 -3.13
N GLU A 66 -12.91 12.31 -1.81
CA GLU A 66 -12.44 11.27 -0.91
C GLU A 66 -13.24 9.98 -1.09
N ARG A 67 -12.55 8.89 -1.44
CA ARG A 67 -13.09 7.54 -1.50
C ARG A 67 -12.23 6.60 -0.69
N ARG A 68 -12.85 5.58 -0.11
CA ARG A 68 -12.16 4.54 0.63
C ARG A 68 -12.35 3.18 -0.02
N ILE A 69 -11.31 2.36 0.00
CA ILE A 69 -11.38 0.98 -0.48
C ILE A 69 -12.37 0.23 0.42
N ARG A 70 -13.36 -0.43 -0.19
CA ARG A 70 -14.36 -1.27 0.48
C ARG A 70 -14.53 -2.57 -0.33
N PRO A 71 -14.96 -3.66 0.29
CA PRO A 71 -15.41 -4.84 -0.44
C PRO A 71 -16.48 -4.45 -1.47
N LYS A 72 -16.43 -5.05 -2.66
CA LYS A 72 -17.52 -4.98 -3.65
C LYS A 72 -18.63 -5.94 -3.24
#